data_AF-A0A7M1VHF9-F1
#
_entry.id   AF-A0A7M1VHF9-F1
#
_cell.length_a   1.000
_cell.length_b   1.000
_cell.length_c   1.000
_cell.angle_alpha   90.00
_cell.angle_beta   90.00
_cell.angle_gamma   90.00
#
_symmetry.space_group_name_H-M   'P 1'
#
loop_
_entity.id
_entity.type
_entity.pdbx_description
1 polymer ?
#
loop_
_entity_poly.entity_id
_entity_poly.type
_entity_poly.pdbx_seq_one_letter_code
_entity_poly.pdbx_strand_id
1 'polypeptide(L)'
;MGPAIVVIPVFISYLIIPFGQQIILTNLDIGVFFWIAISSIVPLGLLMSGYGSNNKYSFLGGLRAAAQSISYEIPLALCVLSVSLLSGSLSTVDIVEIQSKHGFLSWNLWRQPIGFITFFISSLAECERLPFDLPEAEEELVAGYQTEYSGIKFGLFYVGSHLNLLVSSLFVTVLYLGGWKSSIPFFESFEQNISIFNEINGSFGVLSPVIEVITTLSKSYLFLFISILTRRTLPRVRIDQLLDLGWKFLPPIALGNSLLTASFRILLINY
;
A
#
# COMPACT_ATOMS: atom_id res chain seq x y z
N MET A 1 -6.46 13.77 -20.65
CA MET A 1 -5.45 13.92 -19.59
C MET A 1 -5.84 13.24 -18.29
N GLY A 2 -7.11 13.30 -17.84
CA GLY A 2 -7.57 12.63 -16.61
C GLY A 2 -7.05 11.20 -16.39
N PRO A 3 -7.29 10.23 -17.30
CA PRO A 3 -6.80 8.85 -17.11
C PRO A 3 -5.28 8.74 -16.97
N ALA A 4 -4.52 9.57 -17.69
CA ALA A 4 -3.06 9.57 -17.60
C ALA A 4 -2.58 10.08 -16.23
N ILE A 5 -3.24 11.10 -15.68
CA ILE A 5 -2.91 11.68 -14.36
C ILE A 5 -3.20 10.70 -13.22
N VAL A 6 -4.18 9.81 -13.37
CA VAL A 6 -4.42 8.73 -12.40
C VAL A 6 -3.35 7.64 -12.47
N VAL A 7 -2.93 7.28 -13.68
CA VAL A 7 -2.06 6.12 -13.92
C VAL A 7 -0.57 6.42 -13.71
N ILE A 8 -0.11 7.61 -14.13
CA ILE A 8 1.32 7.99 -14.04
C ILE A 8 1.84 7.93 -12.59
N PRO A 9 1.15 8.48 -11.57
CA PRO A 9 1.52 8.34 -10.16
C PRO A 9 1.78 6.90 -9.71
N VAL A 10 0.89 5.99 -10.11
CA VAL A 10 0.97 4.56 -9.75
C VAL A 10 2.19 3.89 -10.40
N PHE A 11 2.60 4.29 -11.60
CA PHE A 11 3.83 3.79 -12.19
C PHE A 11 5.09 4.36 -11.52
N ILE A 12 5.06 5.64 -11.13
CA ILE A 12 6.20 6.28 -10.46
C ILE A 12 6.43 5.66 -9.08
N SER A 13 5.38 5.24 -8.36
CA SER A 13 5.53 4.65 -7.03
C SER A 13 6.32 3.32 -7.02
N TYR A 14 6.39 2.59 -8.13
CA TYR A 14 7.20 1.36 -8.25
C TYR A 14 8.71 1.60 -8.08
N LEU A 15 9.18 2.82 -8.31
CA LEU A 15 10.61 3.17 -8.21
C LEU A 15 11.18 2.97 -6.79
N ILE A 16 10.31 3.03 -5.78
CA ILE A 16 10.67 3.07 -4.35
C ILE A 16 10.63 1.67 -3.71
N ILE A 17 9.97 0.72 -4.38
CA ILE A 17 9.67 -0.59 -3.80
C ILE A 17 10.92 -1.48 -3.90
N PRO A 18 11.45 -1.98 -2.79
CA PRO A 18 12.60 -2.86 -2.82
C PRO A 18 12.16 -4.33 -2.94
N PHE A 19 12.73 -5.06 -3.90
CA PHE A 19 12.42 -6.49 -4.11
C PHE A 19 13.48 -7.42 -3.48
N GLY A 20 14.68 -6.93 -3.22
CA GLY A 20 15.77 -7.67 -2.58
C GLY A 20 16.93 -6.74 -2.21
N GLN A 21 17.94 -7.23 -1.51
CA GLN A 21 19.07 -6.42 -1.05
C GLN A 21 19.83 -5.76 -2.21
N GLN A 22 19.88 -6.43 -3.36
CA GLN A 22 20.56 -5.97 -4.57
C GLN A 22 19.59 -5.51 -5.68
N ILE A 23 18.29 -5.77 -5.53
CA ILE A 23 17.27 -5.49 -6.55
C ILE A 23 16.41 -4.31 -6.08
N ILE A 24 17.02 -3.14 -6.16
CA ILE A 24 16.39 -1.85 -5.83
C ILE A 24 16.68 -0.93 -7.02
N LEU A 25 15.63 -0.31 -7.59
CA LEU A 25 15.83 0.64 -8.70
C LEU A 25 16.59 1.87 -8.22
N THR A 26 16.10 2.50 -7.14
CA THR A 26 16.73 3.65 -6.51
C THR A 26 16.44 3.66 -5.02
N ASN A 27 17.48 3.80 -4.19
CA ASN A 27 17.30 4.03 -2.77
C ASN A 27 17.11 5.54 -2.53
N LEU A 28 15.95 5.92 -2.00
CA LEU A 28 15.62 7.30 -1.64
C LEU A 28 15.48 7.40 -0.12
N ASP A 29 16.17 8.36 0.49
CA ASP A 29 16.09 8.62 1.94
C ASP A 29 14.66 8.95 2.40
N ILE A 30 13.83 9.49 1.50
CA ILE A 30 12.46 9.96 1.73
C ILE A 30 11.45 9.03 1.02
N GLY A 31 11.80 7.76 0.81
CA GLY A 31 11.03 6.82 -0.02
C GLY A 31 9.53 6.74 0.30
N VAL A 32 9.15 6.45 1.55
CA VAL A 32 7.73 6.25 1.88
C VAL A 32 6.93 7.56 1.81
N PHE A 33 7.55 8.69 2.16
CA PHE A 33 6.90 10.00 2.03
C PHE A 33 6.70 10.39 0.56
N PHE A 34 7.66 10.06 -0.31
CA PHE A 34 7.54 10.30 -1.74
C PHE A 34 6.34 9.52 -2.34
N TRP A 35 6.09 8.29 -1.89
CA TRP A 35 4.89 7.55 -2.29
C TRP A 35 3.59 8.27 -1.90
N ILE A 36 3.47 8.74 -0.65
CA ILE A 36 2.29 9.49 -0.19
C ILE A 36 2.09 10.75 -1.06
N ALA A 37 3.16 11.52 -1.27
CA ALA A 37 3.10 12.75 -2.07
C ALA A 37 2.67 12.51 -3.52
N ILE A 38 3.05 11.37 -4.11
CA ILE A 38 2.61 10.99 -5.45
C ILE A 38 1.16 10.54 -5.44
N SER A 39 0.71 9.82 -4.41
CA SER A 39 -0.68 9.36 -4.34
C SER A 39 -1.67 10.52 -4.24
N SER A 40 -1.27 11.64 -3.60
CA SER A 40 -2.08 12.88 -3.53
C SER A 40 -2.48 13.46 -4.90
N ILE A 41 -1.83 13.04 -5.98
CA ILE A 41 -2.12 13.49 -7.35
C ILE A 41 -3.34 12.74 -7.94
N VAL A 42 -3.63 11.51 -7.48
CA VAL A 42 -4.72 10.67 -8.01
C VAL A 42 -6.10 11.33 -7.90
N PRO A 43 -6.50 11.95 -6.76
CA PRO A 43 -7.78 12.66 -6.63
C PRO A 43 -8.00 13.73 -7.71
N LEU A 44 -6.94 14.44 -8.12
CA LEU A 44 -7.02 15.45 -9.17
C LEU A 44 -7.33 14.80 -10.53
N GLY A 45 -6.72 13.64 -10.81
CA GLY A 45 -7.01 12.87 -12.02
C GLY A 45 -8.47 12.41 -12.09
N LEU A 46 -9.02 11.97 -10.95
CA LEU A 46 -10.43 11.57 -10.82
C LEU A 46 -11.38 12.76 -11.06
N LEU A 47 -11.12 13.92 -10.46
CA LEU A 47 -11.92 15.14 -10.68
C LEU A 47 -11.86 15.62 -12.13
N MET A 48 -10.67 15.68 -12.73
CA MET A 48 -10.50 16.06 -14.13
C MET A 48 -11.21 15.09 -15.07
N SER A 49 -11.23 13.80 -14.72
CA SER A 49 -11.92 12.79 -15.51
C SER A 49 -13.44 12.98 -15.46
N GLY A 50 -14.01 13.21 -14.28
CA GLY A 50 -15.44 13.46 -14.08
C GLY A 50 -15.91 14.76 -14.72
N TYR A 51 -15.11 15.84 -14.63
CA TYR A 51 -15.40 17.12 -15.27
C TYR A 51 -15.28 17.03 -16.81
N GLY A 52 -14.27 16.32 -17.31
CA GLY A 52 -14.04 16.15 -18.75
C GLY A 52 -15.13 15.38 -19.49
N SER A 53 -15.89 14.54 -18.78
CA SER A 53 -17.07 13.84 -19.31
C SER A 53 -18.30 14.75 -19.47
N ASN A 54 -18.32 15.99 -19.00
CA ASN A 54 -19.42 16.93 -19.28
C ASN A 54 -20.86 16.37 -19.04
N ASN A 55 -21.03 15.51 -18.03
CA ASN A 55 -22.30 14.90 -17.64
C ASN A 55 -22.47 14.99 -16.13
N LYS A 56 -23.69 15.36 -15.72
CA LYS A 56 -24.05 15.58 -14.32
C LYS A 56 -23.73 14.38 -13.44
N TYR A 57 -24.01 13.16 -13.91
CA TYR A 57 -23.79 11.94 -13.12
C TYR A 57 -22.30 11.58 -13.01
N SER A 58 -21.56 11.72 -14.11
CA SER A 58 -20.11 11.49 -14.14
C SER A 58 -19.34 12.48 -13.27
N PHE A 59 -19.76 13.75 -13.27
CA PHE A 59 -19.15 14.78 -12.42
C PHE A 59 -19.40 14.51 -10.93
N LEU A 60 -20.62 14.13 -10.54
CA LEU A 60 -20.93 13.74 -9.16
C LEU A 60 -20.17 12.48 -8.73
N GLY A 61 -20.00 11.50 -9.63
CA GLY A 61 -19.18 10.31 -9.38
C GLY A 61 -17.71 10.66 -9.13
N GLY A 62 -17.13 11.55 -9.95
CA GLY A 62 -15.76 12.03 -9.77
C GLY A 62 -15.54 12.80 -8.46
N LEU A 63 -16.51 13.64 -8.06
CA LEU A 63 -16.47 14.34 -6.77
C LEU A 63 -16.48 13.37 -5.58
N ARG A 64 -17.30 12.32 -5.64
CA ARG A 64 -17.38 11.29 -4.60
C ARG A 64 -16.08 10.49 -4.48
N ALA A 65 -15.51 10.09 -5.63
CA ALA A 65 -14.24 9.38 -5.71
C ALA A 65 -13.09 10.18 -5.07
N ALA A 66 -12.97 11.44 -5.47
CA ALA A 66 -11.93 12.32 -4.95
C ALA A 66 -12.10 12.58 -3.45
N ALA A 67 -13.32 12.85 -2.98
CA ALA A 67 -13.60 13.05 -1.56
C ALA A 67 -13.24 11.82 -0.72
N GLN A 68 -13.53 10.61 -1.24
CA GLN A 68 -13.14 9.35 -0.61
C GLN A 68 -11.62 9.21 -0.55
N SER A 69 -10.91 9.31 -1.68
CA SER A 69 -9.45 9.12 -1.72
C SER A 69 -8.72 10.08 -0.77
N ILE A 70 -9.10 11.36 -0.75
CA ILE A 70 -8.52 12.37 0.16
C ILE A 70 -8.76 12.01 1.63
N SER A 71 -9.96 11.51 1.97
CA SER A 71 -10.31 11.19 3.36
C SER A 71 -9.45 10.06 3.93
N TYR A 72 -9.04 9.09 3.11
CA TYR A 72 -8.27 7.93 3.55
C TYR A 72 -6.75 8.10 3.45
N GLU A 73 -6.29 9.14 2.76
CA GLU A 73 -4.87 9.48 2.65
C GLU A 73 -4.29 9.95 3.99
N ILE A 74 -5.05 10.73 4.76
CA ILE A 74 -4.63 11.24 6.08
C ILE A 74 -4.33 10.10 7.07
N PRO A 75 -5.26 9.15 7.35
CA PRO A 75 -4.96 8.04 8.24
C PRO A 75 -3.85 7.14 7.71
N LEU A 76 -3.73 6.96 6.39
CA LEU A 76 -2.64 6.21 5.77
C LEU A 76 -1.27 6.84 6.06
N ALA A 77 -1.15 8.17 5.88
CA ALA A 77 0.06 8.91 6.17
C ALA A 77 0.46 8.85 7.66
N LEU A 78 -0.52 8.88 8.56
CA LEU A 78 -0.27 8.75 10.01
C LEU A 78 0.26 7.36 10.39
N CYS A 79 -0.22 6.30 9.74
CA CYS A 79 0.29 4.94 9.95
C CYS A 79 1.71 4.77 9.41
N VAL A 80 2.02 5.38 8.26
CA VAL A 80 3.38 5.44 7.74
C VAL A 80 4.31 6.16 8.72
N LEU A 81 3.87 7.28 9.28
CA LEU A 81 4.64 8.03 10.27
C LEU A 81 4.93 7.17 11.51
N SER A 82 3.96 6.40 12.00
CA SER A 82 4.20 5.50 13.13
C SER A 82 5.23 4.43 12.79
N VAL A 83 5.26 3.90 11.56
CA VAL A 83 6.28 2.94 11.12
C VAL A 83 7.66 3.60 10.99
N SER A 84 7.74 4.81 10.43
CA SER A 84 9.01 5.53 10.29
C SER A 84 9.62 5.89 11.65
N LEU A 85 8.82 6.15 12.68
CA LEU A 85 9.30 6.37 14.05
C LEU A 85 9.96 5.12 14.65
N LEU A 86 9.48 3.91 14.34
CA LEU A 86 10.11 2.66 14.78
C LEU A 86 11.42 2.38 14.04
N SER A 87 11.48 2.73 12.76
CA SER A 87 12.68 2.57 11.94
C SER A 87 13.75 3.63 12.30
N GLY A 88 13.35 4.87 12.54
CA GLY A 88 14.28 6.01 12.63
C GLY A 88 14.77 6.50 11.26
N SER A 89 14.19 5.97 10.18
CA SER A 89 14.45 6.36 8.79
C SER A 89 13.14 6.33 7.98
N LEU A 90 13.09 7.10 6.90
CA LEU A 90 11.99 7.17 5.93
C LEU A 90 12.28 6.36 4.65
N SER A 91 13.49 5.79 4.54
CA SER A 91 13.85 4.95 3.41
C SER A 91 13.18 3.58 3.54
N THR A 92 12.73 3.01 2.41
CA THR A 92 12.10 1.68 2.40
C THR A 92 13.10 0.57 2.70
N VAL A 93 14.37 0.77 2.34
CA VAL A 93 15.45 -0.18 2.56
C VAL A 93 15.76 -0.31 4.06
N ASP A 94 15.97 0.81 4.76
CA ASP A 94 16.31 0.78 6.19
C ASP A 94 15.17 0.19 7.04
N ILE A 95 13.91 0.45 6.64
CA ILE A 95 12.74 -0.14 7.30
C ILE A 95 12.81 -1.66 7.22
N VAL A 96 13.08 -2.23 6.04
CA VAL A 96 13.18 -3.68 5.86
C VAL A 96 14.41 -4.25 6.57
N GLU A 97 15.54 -3.55 6.55
CA GLU A 97 16.76 -3.99 7.24
C GLU A 97 16.59 -4.07 8.76
N ILE A 98 15.88 -3.12 9.37
CA ILE A 98 15.57 -3.14 10.80
C ILE A 98 14.63 -4.30 11.16
N GLN A 99 13.66 -4.59 10.28
CA GLN A 99 12.75 -5.73 10.44
C GLN A 99 13.45 -7.09 10.26
N SER A 100 14.59 -7.12 9.56
CA SER A 100 15.40 -8.32 9.30
C SER A 100 16.25 -8.77 10.51
N LYS A 101 16.49 -7.90 11.50
CA LYS A 101 17.45 -8.16 12.60
C LYS A 101 17.07 -9.30 13.56
N HIS A 102 15.78 -9.47 13.90
CA HIS A 102 15.34 -10.46 14.90
C HIS A 102 14.29 -11.43 14.35
N GLY A 103 14.33 -11.69 13.04
CA GLY A 103 13.48 -12.67 12.40
C GLY A 103 11.97 -12.34 12.46
N PHE A 104 11.13 -13.36 12.64
CA PHE A 104 9.65 -13.24 12.59
C PHE A 104 9.09 -12.26 13.64
N LEU A 105 9.75 -12.18 14.80
CA LEU A 105 9.31 -11.35 15.92
C LEU A 105 9.64 -9.85 15.73
N SER A 106 10.55 -9.50 14.80
CA SER A 106 10.84 -8.08 14.51
C SER A 106 9.91 -7.44 13.49
N TRP A 107 8.93 -8.16 12.94
CA TRP A 107 7.96 -7.57 12.02
C TRP A 107 7.15 -6.47 12.70
N ASN A 108 6.92 -5.37 11.98
CA ASN A 108 6.15 -4.24 12.51
C ASN A 108 4.69 -4.61 12.75
N LEU A 109 4.19 -5.69 12.12
CA LEU A 109 2.86 -6.24 12.39
C LEU A 109 2.65 -6.56 13.89
N TRP A 110 3.66 -7.11 14.56
CA TRP A 110 3.59 -7.42 16.00
C TRP A 110 3.76 -6.20 16.88
N ARG A 111 4.53 -5.21 16.43
CA ARG A 111 4.81 -3.98 17.18
C ARG A 111 3.65 -2.98 17.10
N GLN A 112 2.96 -2.93 15.97
CA GLN A 112 1.86 -2.00 15.69
C GLN A 112 0.67 -2.73 15.03
N PRO A 113 -0.05 -3.60 15.76
CA PRO A 113 -1.21 -4.30 15.21
C PRO A 113 -2.34 -3.32 14.85
N ILE A 114 -2.52 -2.26 15.65
CA ILE A 114 -3.54 -1.23 15.42
C ILE A 114 -3.21 -0.45 14.16
N GLY A 115 -1.96 0.01 14.02
CA GLY A 115 -1.48 0.71 12.83
C GLY A 115 -1.60 -0.12 11.56
N PHE A 116 -1.33 -1.42 11.65
CA PHE A 116 -1.50 -2.35 10.51
C PHE A 116 -2.95 -2.42 10.04
N ILE A 117 -3.90 -2.60 10.96
CA ILE A 117 -5.33 -2.69 10.62
C ILE A 117 -5.81 -1.38 10.01
N THR A 118 -5.44 -0.23 10.58
CA THR A 118 -5.82 1.07 10.03
C THR A 118 -5.20 1.31 8.66
N PHE A 119 -3.93 0.97 8.46
CA PHE A 119 -3.25 1.08 7.17
C PHE A 119 -3.89 0.15 6.11
N PHE A 120 -4.26 -1.07 6.50
CA PHE A 120 -4.92 -2.03 5.62
C PHE A 120 -6.31 -1.54 5.18
N ILE A 121 -7.12 -1.00 6.11
CA ILE A 121 -8.43 -0.42 5.78
C ILE A 121 -8.27 0.80 4.87
N SER A 122 -7.32 1.69 5.18
CA SER A 122 -7.09 2.89 4.37
C SER A 122 -6.59 2.57 2.96
N SER A 123 -5.65 1.64 2.82
CA SER A 123 -5.14 1.23 1.50
C SER A 123 -6.22 0.55 0.65
N LEU A 124 -7.13 -0.23 1.25
CA LEU A 124 -8.30 -0.79 0.55
C LEU A 124 -9.26 0.31 0.08
N ALA A 125 -9.50 1.32 0.92
CA ALA A 125 -10.39 2.44 0.59
C ALA A 125 -9.81 3.35 -0.49
N GLU A 126 -8.50 3.56 -0.51
CA GLU A 126 -7.77 4.30 -1.54
C GLU A 126 -7.78 3.59 -2.90
N CYS A 127 -7.79 2.26 -2.91
CA CYS A 127 -7.90 1.47 -4.14
C CYS A 127 -9.34 1.40 -4.71
N GLU A 128 -10.31 2.10 -4.10
CA GLU A 128 -11.71 2.18 -4.52
C GLU A 128 -12.37 0.80 -4.74
N ARG A 129 -11.93 -0.24 -4.02
CA ARG A 129 -12.42 -1.63 -4.19
C ARG A 129 -13.45 -2.02 -3.14
N LEU A 130 -14.38 -2.90 -3.53
CA LEU A 130 -15.39 -3.49 -2.64
C LEU A 130 -14.74 -3.98 -1.33
N PRO A 131 -15.17 -3.52 -0.16
CA PRO A 131 -16.46 -2.89 0.19
C PRO A 131 -16.58 -1.36 -0.04
N PHE A 132 -15.50 -0.69 -0.43
CA PHE A 132 -15.38 0.78 -0.58
C PHE A 132 -15.52 1.27 -2.03
N ASP A 133 -16.12 0.45 -2.89
CA ASP A 133 -16.37 0.76 -4.30
C ASP A 133 -17.68 1.53 -4.47
N LEU A 134 -17.64 2.81 -4.12
CA LEU A 134 -18.76 3.76 -4.20
C LEU A 134 -18.73 4.65 -5.45
N PRO A 135 -17.58 4.96 -6.06
CA PRO A 135 -17.54 5.74 -7.28
C PRO A 135 -18.03 4.99 -8.53
N GLU A 136 -17.77 3.68 -8.62
CA GLU A 136 -18.14 2.84 -9.77
C GLU A 136 -19.54 2.23 -9.65
N ALA A 137 -20.32 2.68 -8.64
CA ALA A 137 -21.67 2.23 -8.34
C ALA A 137 -22.63 2.21 -9.54
N GLU A 138 -22.85 1.04 -10.15
CA GLU A 138 -23.81 0.91 -11.26
C GLU A 138 -25.24 1.33 -10.85
N GLU A 139 -25.64 1.02 -9.61
CA GLU A 139 -27.00 1.26 -9.10
C GLU A 139 -27.33 2.75 -8.85
N GLU A 140 -26.33 3.60 -8.57
CA GLU A 140 -26.56 5.03 -8.28
C GLU A 140 -26.10 5.94 -9.42
N LEU A 141 -25.06 5.56 -10.17
CA LEU A 141 -24.39 6.43 -11.15
C LEU A 141 -23.96 5.71 -12.44
N VAL A 142 -24.49 4.51 -12.74
CA VAL A 142 -24.23 3.68 -13.94
C VAL A 142 -22.77 3.17 -14.06
N ALA A 143 -21.76 4.05 -13.98
CA ALA A 143 -20.33 3.72 -13.82
C ALA A 143 -19.48 4.95 -13.33
N GLY A 144 -20.14 5.95 -12.73
CA GLY A 144 -19.47 7.14 -12.19
C GLY A 144 -18.65 7.93 -13.22
N TYR A 145 -17.39 8.22 -12.88
CA TYR A 145 -16.48 9.05 -13.69
C TYR A 145 -15.96 8.34 -14.96
N GLN A 146 -16.13 7.03 -15.06
CA GLN A 146 -15.62 6.23 -16.18
C GLN A 146 -16.63 6.10 -17.34
N THR A 147 -17.90 6.43 -17.10
CA THR A 147 -19.05 6.21 -18.01
C THR A 147 -18.84 6.63 -19.46
N GLU A 148 -18.11 7.70 -19.70
CA GLU A 148 -17.93 8.27 -21.05
C GLU A 148 -16.60 7.93 -21.72
N TYR A 149 -15.70 7.28 -20.98
CA TYR A 149 -14.42 6.86 -21.53
C TYR A 149 -14.58 5.53 -22.24
N SER A 150 -14.07 5.44 -23.48
CA SER A 150 -14.10 4.22 -24.28
C SER A 150 -12.70 3.81 -24.75
N GLY A 151 -12.56 2.54 -25.13
CA GLY A 151 -11.33 1.98 -25.71
C GLY A 151 -10.12 2.11 -24.79
N ILE A 152 -9.07 2.79 -25.28
CA ILE A 152 -7.79 2.89 -24.57
C ILE A 152 -7.87 3.68 -23.26
N LYS A 153 -8.74 4.71 -23.20
CA LYS A 153 -8.88 5.56 -22.01
C LYS A 153 -9.56 4.82 -20.86
N PHE A 154 -10.55 3.99 -21.17
CA PHE A 154 -11.16 3.07 -20.21
C PHE A 154 -10.16 2.00 -19.76
N GLY A 155 -9.42 1.42 -20.71
CA GLY A 155 -8.35 0.45 -20.40
C GLY A 155 -7.29 1.01 -19.44
N LEU A 156 -6.93 2.30 -19.57
CA LEU A 156 -6.02 2.97 -18.65
C LEU A 156 -6.56 3.03 -17.22
N PHE A 157 -7.84 3.35 -17.00
CA PHE A 157 -8.45 3.31 -15.67
C PHE A 157 -8.45 1.89 -15.08
N TYR A 158 -8.81 0.91 -15.90
CA TYR A 158 -8.87 -0.48 -15.48
C TYR A 158 -7.49 -1.05 -15.10
N VAL A 159 -6.46 -0.77 -15.90
CA VAL A 159 -5.09 -1.20 -15.59
C VAL A 159 -4.53 -0.41 -14.40
N GLY A 160 -4.80 0.90 -14.34
CA GLY A 160 -4.36 1.76 -13.25
C GLY A 160 -4.87 1.31 -11.88
N SER A 161 -6.15 0.96 -11.76
CA SER A 161 -6.73 0.52 -10.49
C SER A 161 -6.13 -0.81 -10.01
N HIS A 162 -5.89 -1.77 -10.92
CA HIS A 162 -5.25 -3.04 -10.55
C HIS A 162 -3.77 -2.86 -10.20
N LEU A 163 -3.06 -1.97 -10.89
CA LEU A 163 -1.69 -1.63 -10.53
C LEU A 163 -1.63 -0.93 -9.18
N ASN A 164 -2.59 -0.05 -8.86
CA ASN A 164 -2.64 0.62 -7.56
C ASN A 164 -2.87 -0.38 -6.43
N LEU A 165 -3.73 -1.37 -6.64
CA LEU A 165 -3.94 -2.48 -5.70
C LEU A 165 -2.66 -3.31 -5.50
N LEU A 166 -1.90 -3.55 -6.57
CA LEU A 166 -0.61 -4.24 -6.49
C LEU A 166 0.41 -3.40 -5.69
N VAL A 167 0.54 -2.11 -6.00
CA VAL A 167 1.43 -1.19 -5.28
C VAL A 167 1.08 -1.11 -3.79
N SER A 168 -0.19 -0.93 -3.45
CA SER A 168 -0.62 -0.85 -2.06
C SER A 168 -0.32 -2.15 -1.31
N SER A 169 -0.54 -3.32 -1.93
CA SER A 169 -0.17 -4.62 -1.36
C SER A 169 1.35 -4.75 -1.13
N LEU A 170 2.18 -4.24 -2.06
CA LEU A 170 3.63 -4.21 -1.89
C LEU A 170 4.03 -3.31 -0.71
N PHE A 171 3.43 -2.12 -0.58
CA PHE A 171 3.71 -1.24 0.57
C PHE A 171 3.30 -1.88 1.90
N VAL A 172 2.17 -2.60 1.97
CA VAL A 172 1.81 -3.35 3.18
C VAL A 172 2.92 -4.36 3.53
N THR A 173 3.45 -5.09 2.55
CA THR A 173 4.50 -6.09 2.81
C THR A 173 5.83 -5.49 3.23
N VAL A 174 6.24 -4.39 2.60
CA VAL A 174 7.49 -3.69 2.92
C VAL A 174 7.41 -3.05 4.30
N LEU A 175 6.30 -2.38 4.61
CA LEU A 175 6.16 -1.63 5.87
C LEU A 175 5.88 -2.52 7.09
N TYR A 176 5.14 -3.62 6.93
CA TYR A 176 4.68 -4.44 8.07
C TYR A 176 5.29 -5.84 8.16
N LEU A 177 5.71 -6.45 7.04
CA LEU A 177 6.08 -7.87 6.99
C LEU A 177 7.53 -8.15 6.58
N GLY A 178 8.41 -7.14 6.57
CA GLY A 178 9.83 -7.38 6.38
C GLY A 178 10.24 -7.68 4.94
N GLY A 179 9.46 -7.26 3.94
CA GLY A 179 9.86 -7.29 2.53
C GLY A 179 10.50 -8.62 2.10
N TRP A 180 11.78 -8.55 1.71
CA TRP A 180 12.53 -9.63 1.05
C TRP A 180 13.01 -10.75 1.97
N LYS A 181 13.18 -10.52 3.27
CA LYS A 181 13.65 -11.59 4.15
C LYS A 181 12.47 -12.43 4.61
N SER A 182 12.54 -13.75 4.36
CA SER A 182 11.56 -14.69 4.88
C SER A 182 12.00 -15.17 6.26
N SER A 183 11.66 -14.41 7.29
CA SER A 183 11.97 -14.78 8.67
C SER A 183 11.12 -15.92 9.24
N ILE A 184 10.47 -16.71 8.40
CA ILE A 184 9.69 -17.87 8.83
C ILE A 184 10.71 -18.98 9.13
N PRO A 185 10.73 -19.59 10.33
CA PRO A 185 11.78 -20.55 10.75
C PRO A 185 12.03 -21.69 9.74
N PHE A 186 10.98 -22.11 9.04
CA PHE A 186 11.07 -23.11 7.96
C PHE A 186 11.82 -22.60 6.72
N PHE A 187 11.61 -21.35 6.31
CA PHE A 187 12.28 -20.77 5.15
C PHE A 187 13.69 -20.30 5.49
N GLU A 188 13.94 -19.83 6.70
CA GLU A 188 15.26 -19.39 7.14
C GLU A 188 16.28 -20.55 7.18
N SER A 189 15.84 -21.74 7.64
CA SER A 189 16.67 -22.96 7.56
C SER A 189 16.91 -23.42 6.13
N PHE A 190 15.94 -23.24 5.22
CA PHE A 190 16.09 -23.56 3.81
C PHE A 190 17.05 -22.59 3.09
N GLU A 191 16.96 -21.30 3.40
CA GLU A 191 17.82 -20.25 2.85
C GLU A 191 19.27 -20.39 3.34
N GLN A 192 19.48 -20.74 4.62
CA GLN A 192 20.81 -21.10 5.15
C GLN A 192 21.38 -22.37 4.49
N ASN A 193 20.56 -23.39 4.26
CA ASN A 193 21.04 -24.61 3.58
C ASN A 193 21.44 -24.32 2.13
N ILE A 194 20.77 -23.38 1.46
CA ILE A 194 21.11 -22.94 0.10
C ILE A 194 22.34 -22.04 0.06
N SER A 195 22.52 -21.13 1.02
CA SER A 195 23.72 -20.28 1.07
C SER A 195 24.99 -21.11 1.29
N ILE A 196 24.94 -22.13 2.15
CA ILE A 196 26.04 -23.09 2.36
C ILE A 196 26.34 -23.87 1.07
N PHE A 197 25.32 -24.29 0.32
CA PHE A 197 25.49 -24.96 -0.98
C PHE A 197 26.08 -24.04 -2.06
N ASN A 198 25.74 -22.75 -2.03
CA ASN A 198 26.19 -21.75 -3.00
C ASN A 198 27.66 -21.32 -2.78
N GLU A 199 28.14 -21.28 -1.52
CA GLU A 199 29.56 -21.06 -1.24
C GLU A 199 30.46 -22.20 -1.76
N ILE A 200 29.94 -23.44 -1.79
CA ILE A 200 30.67 -24.62 -2.26
C ILE A 200 30.70 -24.68 -3.81
N ASN A 201 29.60 -24.30 -4.45
CA ASN A 201 29.43 -24.34 -5.90
C ASN A 201 29.23 -22.93 -6.45
N GLY A 202 30.31 -22.17 -6.65
CA GLY A 202 30.29 -20.73 -7.01
C GLY A 202 29.48 -20.30 -8.25
N SER A 203 28.78 -21.23 -8.93
CA SER A 203 27.81 -20.96 -10.00
C SER A 203 26.41 -20.60 -9.52
N PHE A 204 26.04 -20.81 -8.24
CA PHE A 204 24.67 -20.59 -7.76
C PHE A 204 24.39 -19.21 -7.12
N GLY A 205 25.26 -18.21 -7.33
CA GLY A 205 25.08 -16.85 -6.80
C GLY A 205 23.79 -16.13 -7.26
N VAL A 206 23.12 -16.62 -8.31
CA VAL A 206 21.85 -16.06 -8.81
C VAL A 206 20.63 -16.53 -8.00
N LEU A 207 20.73 -17.62 -7.23
CA LEU A 207 19.55 -18.16 -6.52
C LEU A 207 19.11 -17.31 -5.33
N SER A 208 20.03 -16.70 -4.58
CA SER A 208 19.68 -15.88 -3.42
C SER A 208 18.79 -14.67 -3.77
N PRO A 209 19.13 -13.82 -4.77
CA PRO A 209 18.24 -12.70 -5.12
C PRO A 209 16.91 -13.16 -5.71
N VAL A 210 16.86 -14.32 -6.38
CA VAL A 210 15.61 -14.88 -6.90
C VAL A 210 14.68 -15.31 -5.76
N ILE A 211 15.23 -15.91 -4.70
CA ILE A 211 14.46 -16.28 -3.51
C ILE A 211 13.88 -15.03 -2.83
N GLU A 212 14.67 -13.96 -2.68
CA GLU A 212 14.23 -12.66 -2.13
C GLU A 212 13.07 -12.04 -2.92
N VAL A 213 13.12 -12.10 -4.26
CA VAL A 213 12.02 -11.62 -5.10
C VAL A 213 10.77 -12.49 -4.95
N ILE A 214 10.95 -13.81 -4.90
CA ILE A 214 9.82 -14.73 -4.72
C ILE A 214 9.15 -14.52 -3.36
N THR A 215 9.91 -14.25 -2.29
CA THR A 215 9.35 -14.03 -0.95
C THR A 215 8.59 -12.70 -0.86
N THR A 216 9.13 -11.61 -1.41
CA THR A 216 8.40 -10.32 -1.48
C THR A 216 7.09 -10.47 -2.25
N LEU A 217 7.15 -11.06 -3.45
CA LEU A 217 5.97 -11.29 -4.29
C LEU A 217 4.98 -12.24 -3.63
N SER A 218 5.43 -13.33 -3.01
CA SER A 218 4.53 -14.27 -2.33
C SER A 218 3.78 -13.60 -1.19
N LYS A 219 4.45 -12.75 -0.39
CA LYS A 219 3.78 -11.98 0.65
C LYS A 219 2.79 -11.00 0.04
N SER A 220 3.14 -10.29 -1.04
CA SER A 220 2.23 -9.28 -1.63
C SER A 220 1.02 -9.93 -2.29
N TYR A 221 1.19 -11.08 -2.95
CA TYR A 221 0.09 -11.90 -3.46
C TYR A 221 -0.82 -12.42 -2.35
N LEU A 222 -0.31 -12.69 -1.14
CA LEU A 222 -1.15 -13.01 0.01
C LEU A 222 -2.05 -11.80 0.37
N PHE A 223 -1.52 -10.58 0.39
CA PHE A 223 -2.34 -9.37 0.59
C PHE A 223 -3.37 -9.19 -0.51
N LEU A 224 -2.97 -9.32 -1.77
CA LEU A 224 -3.89 -9.26 -2.89
C LEU A 224 -5.01 -10.29 -2.74
N PHE A 225 -4.67 -11.50 -2.32
CA PHE A 225 -5.64 -12.55 -2.04
C PHE A 225 -6.60 -12.16 -0.92
N ILE A 226 -6.11 -11.60 0.19
CA ILE A 226 -6.98 -11.08 1.27
C ILE A 226 -7.87 -9.95 0.75
N SER A 227 -7.35 -8.99 -0.01
CA SER A 227 -8.12 -7.89 -0.60
C SER A 227 -9.20 -8.37 -1.58
N ILE A 228 -8.95 -9.46 -2.30
CA ILE A 228 -9.94 -10.10 -3.17
C ILE A 228 -10.97 -10.90 -2.34
N LEU A 229 -10.56 -11.51 -1.23
CA LEU A 229 -11.47 -12.16 -0.30
C LEU A 229 -12.41 -11.17 0.38
N THR A 230 -11.91 -10.00 0.82
CA THR A 230 -12.74 -8.96 1.45
C THR A 230 -13.87 -8.49 0.55
N ARG A 231 -13.65 -8.50 -0.78
CA ARG A 231 -14.69 -8.21 -1.78
C ARG A 231 -15.86 -9.18 -1.72
N ARG A 232 -15.65 -10.45 -1.34
CA ARG A 232 -16.71 -11.46 -1.25
C ARG A 232 -17.33 -11.58 0.13
N THR A 233 -16.64 -11.14 1.19
CA THR A 233 -17.07 -11.35 2.57
C THR A 233 -17.83 -10.17 3.16
N LEU A 234 -17.50 -8.93 2.76
CA LEU A 234 -18.08 -7.73 3.37
C LEU A 234 -19.20 -7.15 2.51
N PRO A 235 -20.34 -6.77 3.12
CA PRO A 235 -21.37 -6.03 2.40
C PRO A 235 -20.87 -4.63 2.05
N ARG A 236 -21.48 -4.06 1.00
CA ARG A 236 -21.17 -2.72 0.53
C ARG A 236 -21.58 -1.66 1.55
N VAL A 237 -20.69 -0.70 1.82
CA VAL A 237 -20.92 0.38 2.78
C VAL A 237 -21.39 1.64 2.05
N ARG A 238 -22.33 2.39 2.64
CA ARG A 238 -22.82 3.68 2.09
C ARG A 238 -21.79 4.79 2.24
N ILE A 239 -21.84 5.82 1.37
CA ILE A 239 -20.85 6.92 1.38
C ILE A 239 -20.76 7.67 2.70
N ASP A 240 -21.89 7.94 3.34
CA ASP A 240 -21.91 8.66 4.61
C ASP A 240 -21.18 7.88 5.70
N GLN A 241 -21.37 6.56 5.74
CA GLN A 241 -20.72 5.66 6.70
C GLN A 241 -19.23 5.50 6.40
N LEU A 242 -18.88 5.47 5.11
CA LEU A 242 -17.49 5.43 4.66
C LEU A 242 -16.75 6.71 5.06
N LEU A 243 -17.34 7.88 4.85
CA LEU A 243 -16.74 9.15 5.23
C LEU A 243 -16.69 9.31 6.76
N ASP A 244 -17.73 8.88 7.47
CA ASP A 244 -17.72 8.85 8.93
C ASP A 244 -16.61 7.96 9.49
N LEU A 245 -16.33 6.80 8.89
CA LEU A 245 -15.21 5.95 9.27
C LEU A 245 -13.86 6.64 9.01
N GLY A 246 -13.72 7.25 7.83
CA GLY A 246 -12.51 7.95 7.40
C GLY A 246 -12.18 9.21 8.21
N TRP A 247 -13.18 9.92 8.75
CA TRP A 247 -12.97 11.15 9.52
C TRP A 247 -13.09 10.98 11.03
N LYS A 248 -14.04 10.18 11.51
CA LYS A 248 -14.33 10.05 12.96
C LYS A 248 -13.54 8.94 13.64
N PHE A 249 -13.23 7.85 12.93
CA PHE A 249 -12.61 6.67 13.54
C PHE A 249 -11.13 6.52 13.19
N LEU A 250 -10.79 6.46 11.90
CA LEU A 250 -9.42 6.13 11.50
C LEU A 250 -8.37 7.18 11.92
N PRO A 251 -8.58 8.50 11.77
CA PRO A 251 -7.54 9.48 12.11
C PRO A 251 -7.25 9.53 13.61
N PRO A 252 -8.26 9.55 14.52
CA PRO A 252 -7.99 9.45 15.95
C PRO A 252 -7.27 8.17 16.36
N ILE A 253 -7.62 7.01 15.78
CA ILE A 253 -6.96 5.74 16.07
C ILE A 253 -5.51 5.76 15.58
N ALA A 254 -5.26 6.26 14.36
CA ALA A 254 -3.92 6.36 13.79
C ALA A 254 -3.04 7.34 14.59
N LEU A 255 -3.58 8.48 15.02
CA LEU A 255 -2.91 9.42 15.93
C LEU A 255 -2.61 8.79 17.29
N GLY A 256 -3.56 8.07 17.87
CA GLY A 256 -3.33 7.33 19.12
C GLY A 256 -2.19 6.31 18.98
N ASN A 257 -2.17 5.58 17.87
CA ASN A 257 -1.11 4.60 17.58
C ASN A 257 0.27 5.27 17.38
N SER A 258 0.34 6.42 16.71
CA SER A 258 1.61 7.13 16.52
C SER A 258 2.15 7.69 17.85
N LEU A 259 1.29 8.24 18.71
CA LEU A 259 1.65 8.71 20.05
C LEU A 259 2.13 7.57 20.95
N LEU A 260 1.45 6.43 20.94
CA LEU A 260 1.87 5.22 21.66
C LEU A 260 3.23 4.74 21.16
N THR A 261 3.46 4.76 19.85
CA THR A 261 4.74 4.38 19.28
C THR A 261 5.86 5.31 19.72
N ALA A 262 5.61 6.62 19.72
CA ALA A 262 6.58 7.62 20.15
C ALA A 262 6.95 7.43 21.63
N SER A 263 5.98 7.18 22.51
CA SER A 263 6.25 6.94 23.93
C SER A 263 7.05 5.66 24.16
N PHE A 264 6.71 4.56 23.47
CA PHE A 264 7.51 3.33 23.52
C PHE A 264 8.94 3.54 23.03
N ARG A 265 9.15 4.30 21.95
CA ARG A 265 10.49 4.57 21.40
C ARG A 265 11.34 5.39 22.39
N ILE A 266 10.77 6.40 23.03
CA ILE A 266 11.48 7.21 24.03
C ILE A 266 11.87 6.36 25.23
N LEU A 267 10.99 5.48 25.71
CA LEU A 267 11.31 4.56 26.80
C LEU A 267 12.47 3.63 26.43
N LEU A 268 12.50 3.11 25.21
CA LEU A 268 13.56 2.23 24.72
C LEU A 268 14.92 2.93 24.54
N ILE A 269 14.94 4.25 24.36
CA ILE A 269 16.18 5.04 24.24
C ILE A 269 16.81 5.32 25.61
N ASN A 270 16.00 5.38 26.67
CA ASN A 270 16.44 5.73 28.02
C ASN A 270 16.96 4.52 28.84
N TYR A 271 16.96 3.31 28.26
CA TYR A 271 17.55 2.10 28.83
C TYR A 271 18.65 1.57 27.91
#